data_AF-A0A069QGE0-F1
#
_entry.id   AF-A0A069QGE0-F1
#
_cell.length_a   1.000
_cell.length_b   1.000
_cell.length_c   1.000
_cell.angle_alpha   90.00
_cell.angle_beta   90.00
_cell.angle_gamma   90.00
#
_symmetry.space_group_name_H-M   'P 1'
#
loop_
_entity.id
_entity.type
_entity.pdbx_description
1 polymer ?
#
loop_
_entity_poly.entity_id
_entity_poly.type
_entity_poly.pdbx_seq_one_letter_code
_entity_poly.pdbx_strand_id
1 'polypeptide(L)' 'MNNKKTFKELYEAERDKPTAAQHFITMVANMTHRSTNTVKMWLSGRQVPDELARTIMAQHFGCDAEQLFPTNN' A
#
# COMPACT_ATOMS: atom_id res chain seq x y z
N MET A 1 -15.15 -28.52 16.38
CA MET A 1 -15.28 -28.59 14.90
C MET A 1 -13.92 -28.94 14.33
N ASN A 2 -13.77 -30.11 13.69
CA ASN A 2 -12.50 -30.51 13.07
C ASN A 2 -12.30 -29.72 11.77
N ASN A 3 -11.48 -28.67 11.82
CA ASN A 3 -11.16 -27.85 10.66
C ASN A 3 -10.07 -28.54 9.81
N LYS A 4 -10.41 -29.66 9.17
CA LYS A 4 -9.51 -30.36 8.24
C LYS A 4 -9.60 -29.70 6.87
N LYS A 5 -8.85 -28.62 6.65
CA LYS A 5 -8.56 -28.14 5.29
C LYS A 5 -7.59 -29.11 4.62
N THR A 6 -7.87 -29.49 3.39
CA THR A 6 -6.94 -30.19 2.50
C THR A 6 -5.75 -29.30 2.18
N PHE A 7 -4.64 -29.89 1.75
CA PHE A 7 -3.47 -29.15 1.30
C PHE A 7 -3.80 -28.18 0.15
N LYS A 8 -4.71 -28.57 -0.75
CA LYS A 8 -5.20 -27.71 -1.84
C LYS A 8 -5.96 -26.48 -1.31
N GLU A 9 -6.87 -26.66 -0.35
CA GLU A 9 -7.63 -25.56 0.24
C GLU A 9 -6.73 -24.59 1.04
N LEU A 10 -5.63 -25.08 1.62
CA LEU A 10 -4.62 -24.23 2.25
C LEU A 10 -3.90 -23.36 1.20
N TYR A 11 -3.51 -23.94 0.06
CA TYR A 11 -2.89 -23.20 -1.03
C TYR A 11 -3.85 -22.16 -1.65
N GLU A 12 -5.11 -22.55 -1.90
CA GLU A 12 -6.11 -21.62 -2.45
C GLU A 12 -6.37 -20.45 -1.49
N ALA A 13 -6.47 -20.72 -0.20
CA ALA A 13 -6.61 -19.67 0.81
C ALA A 13 -5.39 -18.73 0.87
N GLU A 14 -4.18 -19.21 0.61
CA GLU A 14 -2.99 -18.38 0.53
C GLU A 14 -2.94 -17.56 -0.76
N ARG A 15 -3.25 -18.20 -1.90
CA ARG A 15 -3.28 -17.58 -3.22
C ARG A 15 -4.29 -16.44 -3.29
N ASP A 16 -5.42 -16.57 -2.62
CA ASP A 16 -6.50 -15.59 -2.65
C ASP A 16 -6.24 -14.39 -1.73
N LYS A 17 -5.16 -14.40 -0.94
CA LYS A 17 -4.75 -13.22 -0.16
C LYS A 17 -4.23 -12.11 -1.08
N PRO A 18 -4.37 -10.85 -0.67
CA PRO A 18 -3.70 -9.76 -1.34
C PRO A 18 -2.19 -9.98 -1.40
N THR A 19 -1.58 -9.72 -2.56
CA THR A 19 -0.13 -9.72 -2.69
C THR A 19 0.48 -8.63 -1.79
N ALA A 20 1.77 -8.75 -1.47
CA ALA A 20 2.47 -7.72 -0.67
C ALA A 20 2.31 -6.31 -1.28
N ALA A 21 2.35 -6.20 -2.61
CA ALA A 21 2.11 -4.95 -3.31
C ALA A 21 0.67 -4.44 -3.15
N GLN A 22 -0.33 -5.32 -3.25
CA GLN A 22 -1.73 -4.96 -3.03
C GLN A 22 -1.98 -4.52 -1.57
N HIS A 23 -1.35 -5.19 -0.61
CA HIS A 23 -1.41 -4.82 0.80
C HIS A 23 -0.83 -3.43 1.02
N PHE A 24 0.36 -3.15 0.48
CA PHE A 24 1.00 -1.84 0.57
C PHE A 24 0.12 -0.73 -0.04
N ILE A 25 -0.39 -0.94 -1.26
CA ILE A 25 -1.27 0.03 -1.94
C ILE A 25 -2.53 0.29 -1.12
N THR A 26 -3.13 -0.76 -0.55
CA THR A 26 -4.34 -0.65 0.28
C THR A 26 -4.08 0.09 1.59
N MET A 27 -2.95 -0.21 2.23
CA MET A 27 -2.51 0.48 3.45
C MET A 27 -2.35 1.98 3.21
N VAL A 28 -1.62 2.37 2.16
CA VAL A 28 -1.39 3.79 1.81
C VAL A 28 -2.69 4.47 1.40
N ALA A 29 -3.56 3.79 0.65
CA ALA A 29 -4.86 4.31 0.25
C ALA A 29 -5.74 4.61 1.47
N ASN A 30 -5.82 3.67 2.43
CA ASN A 30 -6.63 3.81 3.63
C ASN A 30 -6.12 4.95 4.52
N MET A 31 -4.81 5.00 4.77
CA MET A 31 -4.25 6.02 5.68
C MET A 31 -4.30 7.44 5.10
N THR A 32 -4.19 7.59 3.77
CA THR A 32 -4.26 8.90 3.10
C THR A 32 -5.67 9.30 2.68
N HIS A 33 -6.67 8.43 2.92
CA HIS A 33 -8.03 8.59 2.39
C HIS A 33 -8.04 8.88 0.89
N ARG A 34 -7.29 8.07 0.12
CA ARG A 34 -7.23 8.14 -1.35
C ARG A 34 -7.61 6.79 -1.95
N SER A 35 -7.90 6.79 -3.25
CA SER A 35 -8.17 5.53 -3.96
C SER A 35 -6.87 4.74 -4.18
N THR A 36 -6.98 3.41 -4.25
CA THR A 36 -5.84 2.55 -4.64
C THR A 36 -5.30 2.91 -6.04
N ASN A 37 -6.16 3.44 -6.92
CA ASN A 37 -5.74 3.94 -8.23
C ASN A 37 -4.84 5.18 -8.11
N THR A 38 -5.18 6.12 -7.22
CA THR A 38 -4.35 7.31 -6.95
C THR A 38 -2.96 6.90 -6.45
N VAL A 39 -2.89 5.94 -5.52
CA VAL A 39 -1.60 5.41 -5.03
C VAL A 39 -0.78 4.78 -6.15
N LYS A 40 -1.42 4.03 -7.07
CA LYS A 40 -0.73 3.50 -8.27
C LYS A 40 -0.22 4.62 -9.19
N MET A 41 -0.96 5.73 -9.32
CA MET A 41 -0.50 6.89 -10.09
C MET A 41 0.73 7.55 -9.45
N TRP A 42 0.80 7.61 -8.12
CA TRP A 42 2.00 8.05 -7.40
C TRP A 42 3.19 7.13 -7.63
N LEU A 43 2.99 5.82 -7.49
CA LEU A 43 4.05 4.82 -7.71
C LEU A 43 4.57 4.78 -9.16
N SER A 44 3.74 5.18 -10.13
CA SER A 44 4.14 5.29 -11.54
C SER A 44 4.71 6.66 -11.92
N GLY A 45 4.80 7.61 -10.99
CA GLY A 45 5.28 8.97 -11.23
C GLY A 45 4.34 9.84 -12.08
N ARG A 46 3.14 9.37 -12.40
CA ARG A 46 2.15 10.15 -13.18
C ARG A 46 1.51 11.27 -12.38
N GLN A 47 1.45 11.09 -11.06
CA GLN A 47 0.93 12.08 -10.12
C GLN A 47 1.84 12.16 -8.91
N VAL A 48 1.80 13.30 -8.23
CA VAL A 48 2.54 13.52 -6.98
C VAL A 48 1.51 13.66 -5.85
N PRO A 49 1.73 13.02 -4.69
CA PRO A 49 0.87 13.22 -3.52
C PRO A 49 0.86 14.69 -3.07
N ASP A 50 -0.31 15.17 -2.65
CA ASP A 50 -0.47 16.48 -2.03
C ASP A 50 0.24 16.54 -0.67
N GLU A 51 0.37 17.75 -0.12
CA GLU A 51 1.12 18.00 1.12
C GLU A 51 0.58 17.19 2.31
N LEU A 52 -0.74 17.08 2.45
CA LEU A 52 -1.34 16.31 3.53
C LEU A 52 -1.01 14.82 3.40
N ALA A 53 -1.12 14.25 2.20
CA ALA A 53 -0.78 12.85 1.95
C ALA A 53 0.70 12.57 2.21
N ARG A 54 1.61 13.47 1.80
CA ARG A 54 3.05 13.35 2.08
C ARG A 54 3.33 13.34 3.58
N THR A 55 2.73 14.26 4.33
CA THR A 55 2.87 14.35 5.79
C THR A 55 2.36 13.09 6.49
N ILE A 56 1.19 12.59 6.10
CA ILE A 56 0.62 11.35 6.64
C ILE A 56 1.56 10.14 6.40
N MET A 57 2.09 10.02 5.18
CA MET A 57 3.01 8.92 4.85
C MET A 57 4.34 9.04 5.60
N ALA A 58 4.93 10.24 5.65
CA ALA A 58 6.14 10.54 6.40
C ALA A 58 6.02 10.16 7.88
N GLN A 59 4.92 10.56 8.53
CA GLN A 59 4.64 10.19 9.93
C GLN A 59 4.53 8.68 10.15
N HIS A 60 3.89 7.96 9.22
CA HIS A 60 3.72 6.50 9.34
C HIS A 60 5.02 5.73 9.11
N PHE A 61 5.86 6.19 8.18
CA PHE A 61 7.15 5.56 7.88
C PHE A 61 8.29 6.06 8.79
N GLY A 62 8.03 7.08 9.62
CA GLY A 62 9.03 7.63 10.54
C GLY A 62 10.19 8.32 9.81
N CYS A 63 9.91 8.98 8.69
CA CYS A 63 10.89 9.70 7.87
C CYS A 63 10.39 11.10 7.50
N ASP A 64 11.27 11.94 6.94
CA ASP A 64 10.89 13.27 6.46
C ASP A 64 10.17 13.19 5.10
N ALA A 65 9.22 14.09 4.86
CA ALA A 65 8.45 14.11 3.62
C ALA A 65 9.35 14.39 2.40
N GLU A 66 10.40 15.19 2.57
CA GLU A 66 11.40 15.51 1.56
C GLU A 66 12.31 14.31 1.24
N GLN A 67 12.56 13.44 2.22
CA GLN A 67 13.28 12.18 1.99
C GLN A 67 12.42 11.16 1.25
N LEU A 68 11.12 11.11 1.58
CA LEU A 68 10.18 10.17 0.96
C LEU A 68 9.75 10.62 -0.45
N PHE A 69 9.73 11.93 -0.71
CA PHE A 69 9.34 12.55 -1.97
C PHE A 69 10.35 13.64 -2.39
N PRO A 70 11.54 13.26 -2.87
CA PRO A 70 12.59 14.21 -3.25
C PRO A 70 12.17 15.07 -4.45
N THR A 71 12.54 16.36 -4.42
CA THR A 71 12.20 17.33 -5.49
C THR A 71 13.14 17.25 -6.69
N ASN A 72 14.30 16.59 -6.53
CA ASN A 72 15.31 16.45 -7.56
C ASN A 72 15.61 14.95 -7.77
N ASN A 73 15.35 14.44 -8.98
CA ASN A 73 15.84 13.14 -9.45
C ASN A 73 17.21 13.29 -10.09
#